data_AF-A0A968F6N9-F1
#
_entry.id   AF-A0A968F6N9-F1
#
_cell.length_a   1.000
_cell.length_b   1.000
_cell.length_c   1.000
_cell.angle_alpha   90.00
_cell.angle_beta   90.00
_cell.angle_gamma   90.00
#
_symmetry.space_group_name_H-M   'P 1'
#
loop_
_entity.id
_entity.type
_entity.pdbx_description
1 polymer ?
#
loop_
_entity_poly.entity_id
_entity_poly.type
_entity_poly.pdbx_seq_one_letter_code
_entity_poly.pdbx_strand_id
1 'polypeptide(L)'
;MARRFDYTAEPPKPVRKKYVRKPEWIRMNLLTNDSYNSVKKEISSTGLHTVCQEARCPNIHECWGEHKTATYMILGDTCTRRCRFCAVKTGVPDAPDEEEPAKVAASIEKMGIKHAVITMVNRDDMEDG
;
A
#
# COMPACT_ATOMS: atom_id res chain seq x y z
N MET A 1 -40.46 -11.61 12.80
CA MET A 1 -40.61 -11.63 11.32
C MET A 1 -39.24 -11.42 10.69
N ALA A 2 -38.57 -12.51 10.29
CA ALA A 2 -37.29 -12.44 9.59
C ALA A 2 -37.53 -11.87 8.17
N ARG A 3 -36.85 -10.78 7.83
CA ARG A 3 -36.87 -10.23 6.47
C ARG A 3 -36.23 -11.27 5.54
N ARG A 4 -37.03 -11.88 4.66
CA ARG A 4 -36.53 -12.64 3.50
C ARG A 4 -35.69 -11.68 2.66
N PHE A 5 -34.38 -11.90 2.62
CA PHE A 5 -33.52 -11.28 1.61
C PHE A 5 -33.87 -11.91 0.27
N ASP A 6 -34.41 -11.11 -0.63
CA ASP A 6 -34.69 -11.52 -2.00
C ASP A 6 -33.38 -11.52 -2.79
N TYR A 7 -32.79 -12.70 -2.93
CA TYR A 7 -31.54 -12.93 -3.67
C TYR A 7 -31.71 -12.89 -5.20
N THR A 8 -32.93 -12.62 -5.71
CA THR A 8 -33.20 -12.51 -7.15
C THR A 8 -33.19 -11.08 -7.67
N ALA A 9 -33.11 -10.08 -6.77
CA ALA A 9 -33.02 -8.69 -7.16
C ALA A 9 -31.63 -8.36 -7.74
N GLU A 10 -31.60 -7.82 -8.96
CA GLU A 10 -30.37 -7.29 -9.55
C GLU A 10 -29.77 -6.19 -8.63
N PRO A 11 -28.47 -6.22 -8.35
CA PRO A 11 -27.84 -5.21 -7.51
C PRO A 11 -27.98 -3.84 -8.18
N PRO A 12 -28.30 -2.77 -7.41
CA PRO A 12 -28.45 -1.44 -7.97
C PRO A 12 -27.15 -1.01 -8.65
N LYS A 13 -27.24 -0.57 -9.91
CA LYS A 13 -26.09 -0.07 -10.67
C LYS A 13 -25.46 1.10 -9.90
N PRO A 14 -24.13 1.11 -9.70
CA PRO A 14 -23.48 2.14 -8.91
C PRO A 14 -23.64 3.51 -9.59
N VAL A 15 -24.29 4.45 -8.89
CA VAL A 15 -24.39 5.84 -9.34
C VAL A 15 -22.99 6.46 -9.28
N ARG A 16 -22.40 6.73 -10.45
CA ARG A 16 -21.10 7.40 -10.54
C ARG A 16 -21.24 8.84 -10.06
N LYS A 17 -20.82 9.12 -8.82
CA LYS A 17 -20.68 10.50 -8.33
C LYS A 17 -19.72 11.26 -9.25
N LYS A 18 -20.11 12.45 -9.68
CA LYS A 18 -19.27 13.33 -10.49
C LYS A 18 -18.00 13.65 -9.68
N TYR A 19 -16.83 13.28 -10.19
CA TYR A 19 -15.56 13.57 -9.51
C TYR A 19 -15.40 15.08 -9.37
N VAL A 20 -15.39 15.57 -8.12
CA VAL A 20 -15.08 16.96 -7.82
C VAL A 20 -13.57 17.13 -7.88
N ARG A 21 -13.11 18.15 -8.60
CA ARG A 21 -11.67 18.46 -8.69
C ARG A 21 -11.13 18.73 -7.28
N LYS A 22 -9.98 18.14 -6.96
CA LYS A 22 -9.31 18.41 -5.68
C LYS A 22 -9.01 19.92 -5.53
N PRO A 23 -9.25 20.51 -4.34
CA PRO A 23 -8.85 21.88 -4.03
C PRO A 23 -7.36 22.11 -4.29
N GLU A 24 -6.95 23.36 -4.47
CA GLU A 24 -5.55 23.65 -4.81
C GLU A 24 -4.58 23.35 -3.65
N TRP A 25 -5.00 23.60 -2.41
CA TRP A 25 -4.17 23.43 -1.22
C TRP A 25 -3.74 21.97 -0.93
N ILE A 26 -4.41 20.97 -1.50
CA ILE A 26 -4.04 19.54 -1.34
C ILE A 26 -3.18 19.01 -2.50
N ARG A 27 -2.89 19.85 -3.51
CA ARG A 27 -2.03 19.45 -4.62
C ARG A 27 -0.57 19.53 -4.20
N MET A 28 0.13 18.43 -4.40
CA MET A 28 1.56 18.32 -4.19
C MET A 28 2.34 18.72 -5.46
N ASN A 29 3.55 19.19 -5.28
CA ASN A 29 4.52 19.33 -6.36
C ASN A 29 5.32 18.03 -6.49
N LEU A 30 5.44 17.51 -7.71
CA LEU A 30 6.24 16.32 -7.99
C LEU A 30 7.72 16.72 -8.02
N LEU A 31 8.43 16.50 -6.91
CA LEU A 31 9.87 16.64 -6.83
C LEU A 31 10.51 15.26 -7.06
N THR A 32 10.65 14.86 -8.32
CA THR A 32 11.45 13.68 -8.65
C THR A 32 12.93 14.01 -8.54
N ASN A 33 13.57 13.51 -7.48
CA ASN A 33 15.00 13.59 -7.28
C ASN A 33 15.66 12.22 -7.47
N ASP A 34 16.99 12.19 -7.60
CA ASP A 34 17.73 10.93 -7.77
C ASP A 34 17.53 9.96 -6.61
N SER A 35 17.30 10.48 -5.40
CA SER A 35 16.99 9.69 -4.21
C SER A 35 15.67 8.92 -4.32
N TYR A 36 14.62 9.51 -4.92
CA TYR A 36 13.36 8.80 -5.17
C TYR A 36 13.57 7.64 -6.14
N ASN A 37 14.34 7.87 -7.21
CA ASN A 37 14.59 6.85 -8.24
C ASN A 37 15.43 5.68 -7.70
N SER A 38 16.41 5.96 -6.83
CA SER A 38 17.21 4.91 -6.20
C SER A 38 16.37 4.02 -5.28
N VAL A 39 15.54 4.62 -4.41
CA VAL A 39 14.64 3.89 -3.50
C VAL A 39 13.62 3.07 -4.29
N LYS A 40 13.03 3.66 -5.33
CA LYS A 40 12.10 2.94 -6.20
C LYS A 40 12.74 1.71 -6.85
N LYS A 41 13.95 1.86 -7.39
CA LYS A 41 14.68 0.77 -8.04
C LYS A 41 15.00 -0.34 -7.04
N GLU A 42 15.42 0.02 -5.83
CA GLU A 42 15.75 -0.93 -4.78
C GLU A 42 14.55 -1.78 -4.37
N ILE A 43 13.43 -1.13 -4.04
CA ILE A 43 12.20 -1.83 -3.65
C ILE A 43 11.72 -2.76 -4.75
N SER A 44 11.73 -2.32 -6.01
CA SER A 44 11.36 -3.17 -7.15
C SER A 44 12.33 -4.34 -7.38
N SER A 45 13.63 -4.19 -7.05
CA SER A 45 14.62 -5.25 -7.23
C SER A 45 14.64 -6.30 -6.11
N THR A 46 14.17 -5.94 -4.92
CA THR A 46 14.16 -6.82 -3.74
C THR A 46 12.86 -7.60 -3.58
N GLY A 47 11.84 -7.27 -4.37
CA GLY A 47 10.50 -7.84 -4.23
C GLY A 47 9.75 -7.34 -3.00
N LEU A 48 10.24 -6.28 -2.35
CA LEU A 48 9.60 -5.69 -1.18
C LEU A 48 8.43 -4.78 -1.59
N HIS A 49 7.51 -4.59 -0.65
CA HIS A 49 6.37 -3.68 -0.83
C HIS A 49 6.42 -2.52 0.17
N THR A 50 5.85 -1.38 -0.24
CA THR A 50 5.69 -0.23 0.64
C THR A 50 4.28 0.32 0.53
N VAL A 51 3.68 0.72 1.66
CA VAL A 51 2.38 1.40 1.62
C VAL A 51 2.48 2.73 0.88
N CYS A 52 3.68 3.33 0.83
CA CYS A 52 3.96 4.53 0.04
C CYS A 52 3.52 4.35 -1.42
N GLN A 53 3.82 3.19 -2.01
CA GLN A 53 3.44 2.85 -3.38
C GLN A 53 2.04 2.26 -3.45
N GLU A 54 1.76 1.22 -2.65
CA GLU A 54 0.52 0.45 -2.76
C GLU A 54 -0.73 1.28 -2.42
N ALA A 55 -0.63 2.19 -1.45
CA ALA A 55 -1.70 3.11 -1.10
C ALA A 55 -1.71 4.40 -1.93
N ARG A 56 -0.78 4.55 -2.89
CA ARG A 56 -0.64 5.74 -3.76
C ARG A 56 -0.45 7.03 -2.97
N CYS A 57 0.46 6.99 -2.00
CA CYS A 57 0.69 8.09 -1.07
C CYS A 57 1.19 9.34 -1.82
N PRO A 58 0.55 10.51 -1.67
CA PRO A 58 1.03 11.75 -2.27
C PRO A 58 2.30 12.27 -1.60
N ASN A 59 2.79 11.69 -0.51
CA ASN A 59 4.01 12.21 0.15
C ASN A 59 5.26 11.39 -0.18
N ILE A 60 5.16 10.40 -1.07
CA ILE A 60 6.24 9.44 -1.37
C ILE A 60 7.57 10.12 -1.76
N HIS A 61 7.52 11.20 -2.55
CA HIS A 61 8.72 11.91 -2.99
C HIS A 61 9.44 12.62 -1.84
N GLU A 62 8.67 13.23 -0.94
CA GLU A 62 9.20 13.92 0.24
C GLU A 62 9.74 12.90 1.26
N CYS A 63 8.98 11.86 1.57
CA CYS A 63 9.39 10.83 2.52
C CYS A 63 10.69 10.14 2.07
N TRP A 64 10.77 9.66 0.83
CA TRP A 64 11.95 8.93 0.34
C TRP A 64 13.12 9.85 0.00
N GLY A 65 12.82 11.01 -0.57
CA GLY A 65 13.82 11.93 -1.09
C GLY A 65 14.47 12.78 -0.01
N GLU A 66 13.66 13.42 0.84
CA GLU A 66 14.08 14.43 1.80
C GLU A 66 14.28 13.84 3.19
N HIS A 67 13.27 13.14 3.70
CA HIS A 67 13.27 12.65 5.09
C HIS A 67 14.02 11.33 5.30
N LYS A 68 14.30 10.60 4.21
CA LYS A 68 14.83 9.22 4.25
C LYS A 68 13.95 8.33 5.14
N THR A 69 12.65 8.42 4.94
CA THR A 69 11.61 7.68 5.66
C THR A 69 10.87 6.77 4.70
N ALA A 70 10.70 5.50 5.08
CA ALA A 70 9.91 4.55 4.31
C ALA A 70 9.00 3.74 5.23
N THR A 71 7.79 3.47 4.74
CA THR A 71 6.85 2.56 5.39
C THR A 71 6.76 1.27 4.60
N TYR A 72 7.44 0.25 5.08
CA TYR A 72 7.43 -1.09 4.51
C TYR A 72 6.11 -1.78 4.82
N MET A 73 5.57 -2.49 3.83
CA MET A 73 4.38 -3.31 3.96
C MET A 73 4.81 -4.76 3.78
N ILE A 74 4.78 -5.51 4.88
CA ILE A 74 5.15 -6.93 4.89
C ILE A 74 3.94 -7.82 4.58
N LEU A 75 4.19 -9.10 4.31
CA LEU A 75 3.19 -10.11 3.94
C LEU A 75 2.52 -9.84 2.58
N GLY A 76 3.22 -9.14 1.68
CA GLY A 76 2.82 -8.91 0.30
C GLY A 76 2.01 -7.63 0.04
N ASP A 77 1.55 -7.48 -1.21
CA ASP A 77 0.77 -6.33 -1.70
C ASP A 77 -0.75 -6.52 -1.67
N THR A 78 -1.20 -7.72 -1.30
CA THR A 78 -2.59 -8.17 -1.48
C THR A 78 -3.21 -8.45 -0.12
N CYS A 79 -4.30 -7.75 0.19
CA CYS A 79 -5.03 -7.86 1.45
C CYS A 79 -6.27 -8.76 1.29
N THR A 80 -6.54 -9.63 2.27
CA THR A 80 -7.76 -10.45 2.29
C THR A 80 -9.02 -9.63 2.52
N ARG A 81 -8.88 -8.39 3.03
CA ARG A 81 -9.98 -7.48 3.33
C ARG A 81 -10.10 -6.34 2.31
N ARG A 82 -11.30 -5.75 2.26
CA ARG A 82 -11.64 -4.67 1.32
C ARG A 82 -12.18 -3.43 2.02
N CYS A 83 -11.30 -2.72 2.72
CA CYS A 83 -11.63 -1.43 3.31
C CYS A 83 -12.03 -0.43 2.21
N ARG A 84 -13.18 0.25 2.35
CA ARG A 84 -13.74 1.12 1.30
C ARG A 84 -12.85 2.30 0.91
N PHE A 85 -11.92 2.68 1.77
CA PHE A 85 -10.98 3.78 1.57
C PHE A 85 -9.58 3.33 1.13
N CYS A 86 -9.27 2.04 1.29
CA CYS A 86 -7.91 1.54 1.07
C CYS A 86 -7.69 1.27 -0.41
N ALA A 87 -6.53 1.70 -0.92
CA ALA A 87 -6.14 1.50 -2.31
C ALA A 87 -5.30 0.23 -2.53
N VAL A 88 -4.86 -0.43 -1.45
CA VAL A 88 -4.15 -1.71 -1.51
C VAL A 88 -5.01 -2.76 -2.21
N LYS A 89 -4.37 -3.61 -3.01
CA LYS A 89 -5.04 -4.66 -3.78
C LYS A 89 -5.77 -5.63 -2.84
N THR A 90 -7.00 -5.98 -3.19
CA THR A 90 -7.75 -7.04 -2.48
C THR A 90 -7.69 -8.32 -3.30
N GLY A 91 -7.45 -9.45 -2.64
CA GLY A 91 -7.41 -10.76 -3.30
C GLY A 91 -6.93 -11.87 -2.37
N VAL A 92 -6.53 -12.98 -2.98
CA VAL A 92 -5.81 -14.07 -2.30
C VAL A 92 -4.33 -13.71 -2.31
N PRO A 93 -3.68 -13.56 -1.13
CA PRO A 93 -2.26 -13.27 -1.05
C PRO A 93 -1.40 -14.46 -1.48
N ASP A 94 -0.14 -14.19 -1.82
CA ASP A 94 0.88 -15.24 -1.98
C ASP A 94 1.33 -15.78 -0.61
N ALA A 95 2.07 -16.89 -0.63
CA ALA A 95 2.66 -17.45 0.57
C ALA A 95 3.62 -16.43 1.22
N PRO A 96 3.67 -16.33 2.57
CA PRO A 96 4.65 -15.49 3.24
C PRO A 96 6.08 -15.86 2.85
N ASP A 97 6.91 -14.83 2.64
CA ASP A 97 8.34 -15.00 2.39
C ASP A 97 9.09 -14.97 3.72
N GLU A 98 9.65 -16.12 4.13
CA GLU A 98 10.41 -16.24 5.39
C GLU A 98 11.66 -15.35 5.42
N GLU A 99 12.21 -14.98 4.26
CA GLU A 99 13.36 -14.08 4.17
C GLU A 99 12.96 -12.59 4.16
N GLU A 100 11.67 -12.26 4.09
CA GLU A 100 11.16 -10.88 4.03
C GLU A 100 11.73 -9.99 5.15
N PRO A 101 11.81 -10.43 6.43
CA PRO A 101 12.38 -9.61 7.50
C PRO A 101 13.85 -9.24 7.24
N ALA A 102 14.65 -10.20 6.72
CA ALA A 102 16.05 -9.97 6.40
C ALA A 102 16.21 -9.03 5.20
N LYS A 103 15.36 -9.18 4.18
CA LYS A 103 15.31 -8.29 3.01
C LYS A 103 14.96 -6.86 3.41
N VAL A 104 13.97 -6.68 4.30
CA VAL A 104 13.61 -5.36 4.85
C VAL A 104 14.78 -4.73 5.58
N ALA A 105 15.46 -5.47 6.46
CA ALA A 105 16.62 -4.96 7.19
C ALA A 105 17.76 -4.53 6.25
N ALA A 106 18.08 -5.38 5.26
CA ALA A 106 19.10 -5.07 4.25
C ALA A 106 18.72 -3.84 3.40
N SER A 107 17.44 -3.68 3.07
CA SER A 107 16.93 -2.52 2.34
C SER A 107 17.06 -1.23 3.14
N ILE A 108 16.70 -1.26 4.44
CA ILE A 108 16.85 -0.11 5.36
C ILE A 108 18.30 0.36 5.42
N GLU A 109 19.24 -0.57 5.61
CA GLU A 109 20.68 -0.28 5.68
C GLU A 109 21.18 0.29 4.35
N LYS A 110 20.92 -0.42 3.24
CA LYS A 110 21.41 -0.05 1.91
C LYS A 110 20.89 1.29 1.42
N MET A 111 19.65 1.64 1.73
CA MET A 111 19.05 2.92 1.33
C MET A 111 19.35 4.06 2.29
N GLY A 112 19.96 3.77 3.45
CA GLY A 112 20.21 4.77 4.50
C GLY A 112 18.92 5.38 5.05
N ILE A 113 17.88 4.56 5.22
CA ILE A 113 16.60 4.99 5.80
C ILE A 113 16.84 5.38 7.26
N LYS A 114 16.46 6.61 7.62
CA LYS A 114 16.61 7.16 8.98
C LYS A 114 15.43 6.80 9.88
N HIS A 115 14.26 6.61 9.29
CA HIS A 115 13.05 6.24 10.01
C HIS A 115 12.26 5.21 9.21
N ALA A 116 12.12 4.01 9.76
CA ALA A 116 11.36 2.93 9.15
C ALA A 116 10.08 2.68 9.94
N VAL A 117 8.97 2.58 9.21
CA VAL A 117 7.69 2.11 9.75
C VAL A 117 7.39 0.76 9.12
N ILE A 118 6.98 -0.21 9.92
CA ILE A 118 6.57 -1.53 9.44
C ILE A 118 5.06 -1.64 9.63
N THR A 119 4.36 -1.99 8.57
CA THR A 119 2.93 -2.29 8.57
C THR A 119 2.69 -3.55 7.73
N MET A 120 1.48 -4.08 7.74
CA MET A 120 1.15 -5.32 7.02
C MET A 120 -0.25 -5.26 6.43
N VAL A 121 -0.49 -6.11 5.44
CA VAL A 121 -1.84 -6.41 4.97
C VAL A 121 -2.55 -7.35 5.94
N ASN A 122 -3.87 -7.43 5.81
CA ASN A 122 -4.61 -8.42 6.57
C ASN A 122 -4.45 -9.80 5.93
N ARG A 123 -4.15 -10.82 6.74
CA ARG A 123 -3.91 -12.22 6.36
C ARG A 123 -4.90 -13.17 7.03
N ASP A 124 -6.18 -13.01 6.71
CA ASP A 124 -7.23 -13.93 7.22
C ASP A 124 -7.05 -15.38 6.72
N ASP A 125 -6.14 -15.60 5.77
CA ASP A 125 -5.76 -16.91 5.22
C ASP A 125 -4.80 -17.71 6.11
N MET A 126 -4.16 -17.07 7.10
CA MET A 126 -3.24 -17.71 8.04
C MET A 126 -3.97 -18.17 9.31
N GLU A 127 -3.52 -19.27 9.93
CA GLU A 127 -4.16 -19.86 11.11
C GLU A 127 -4.02 -19.01 12.38
N ASP A 128 -2.99 -18.17 12.44
CA ASP A 128 -2.59 -17.36 13.60
C ASP A 128 -3.18 -15.94 13.61
N GLY A 129 -4.13 -15.66 12.70
CA GLY A 129 -4.71 -14.35 12.38
C GLY A 129 -4.86 -13.34 13.51
#